data_AF-A0A8H3HU95-F1
#
_entry.id   AF-A0A8H3HU95-F1
#
_cell.length_a   1.000
_cell.length_b   1.000
_cell.length_c   1.000
_cell.angle_alpha   90.00
_cell.angle_beta   90.00
_cell.angle_gamma   90.00
#
_symmetry.space_group_name_H-M   'P 1'
#
loop_
_entity.id
_entity.type
_entity.pdbx_description
1 polymer ?
#
loop_
_entity_poly.entity_id
_entity_poly.type
_entity_poly.pdbx_seq_one_letter_code
_entity_poly.pdbx_strand_id
1 'polypeptide(L)'
;MALLLNSHPRWGLAIEYYPKIYTRDAISAHFCTSLDGNVSWRTSAIATISDICKLGQTTQANSIQRISSGITLEKLKDLLELTRFPSDFTNFALPSLVEGSITLMSSLEPTPFSYEYGYLCFRILVFSLNACLIDHGYTLEFTIERMTNAPPGTHLDLFWGGAADLICAELSPMVLGFEQRLTHILNPSPDQPPALQHPKLTMLF
;
A
#
# COMPACT_ATOMS: atom_id res chain seq x y z
N MET A 1 15.77 18.22 -18.75
CA MET A 1 15.87 17.80 -20.16
C MET A 1 16.50 16.41 -20.38
N ALA A 2 17.28 15.85 -19.42
CA ALA A 2 17.92 14.53 -19.55
C ALA A 2 17.09 13.31 -19.06
N LEU A 3 15.93 13.51 -18.41
CA LEU A 3 15.11 12.42 -17.87
C LEU A 3 14.22 11.71 -18.91
N LEU A 4 14.04 12.31 -20.10
CA LEU A 4 13.09 11.81 -21.11
C LEU A 4 13.68 10.77 -22.07
N LEU A 5 15.02 10.65 -22.17
CA LEU A 5 15.66 9.77 -23.15
C LEU A 5 15.56 8.27 -22.81
N ASN A 6 15.29 7.91 -21.56
CA ASN A 6 15.21 6.52 -21.08
C ASN A 6 13.86 6.18 -20.44
N SER A 7 12.79 6.91 -20.79
CA SER A 7 11.44 6.62 -20.30
C SER A 7 10.72 5.70 -21.27
N HIS A 8 10.31 4.52 -20.81
CA HIS A 8 9.46 3.64 -21.59
C HIS A 8 8.04 4.25 -21.68
N PRO A 9 7.41 4.36 -22.85
CA PRO A 9 6.14 5.08 -23.03
C PRO A 9 5.00 4.52 -22.17
N ARG A 10 5.04 3.21 -21.86
CA ARG A 10 4.05 2.56 -21.01
C ARG A 10 4.50 2.36 -19.57
N TRP A 11 5.81 2.22 -19.34
CA TRP A 11 6.34 1.70 -18.07
C TRP A 11 7.10 2.75 -17.25
N GLY A 12 7.31 3.94 -17.81
CA GLY A 12 7.95 5.05 -17.13
C GLY A 12 9.47 4.91 -17.08
N LEU A 13 10.05 5.49 -16.04
CA LEU A 13 11.50 5.57 -15.88
C LEU A 13 12.13 4.21 -15.56
N ALA A 14 13.36 4.01 -16.02
CA ALA A 14 14.18 2.86 -15.62
C ALA A 14 14.57 2.96 -14.13
N ILE A 15 14.84 1.80 -13.51
CA ILE A 15 15.20 1.68 -12.08
C ILE A 15 16.39 2.56 -11.65
N GLU A 16 17.31 2.87 -12.56
CA GLU A 16 18.50 3.71 -12.30
C GLU A 16 18.15 5.12 -11.80
N TYR A 17 16.92 5.59 -12.09
CA TYR A 17 16.46 6.92 -11.69
C TYR A 17 15.80 6.92 -10.30
N TYR A 18 15.41 5.75 -9.75
CA TYR A 18 14.64 5.69 -8.50
C TYR A 18 15.32 6.28 -7.28
N PRO A 19 16.63 6.08 -7.04
CA PRO A 19 17.30 6.66 -5.89
C PRO A 19 17.27 8.19 -5.85
N LYS A 20 16.87 8.85 -6.94
CA LYS A 20 16.75 10.32 -7.03
C LYS A 20 15.33 10.83 -6.86
N ILE A 21 14.32 10.01 -7.17
CA ILE A 21 12.91 10.43 -7.27
C ILE A 21 12.01 9.80 -6.21
N TYR A 22 12.40 8.65 -5.66
CA TYR A 22 11.66 7.94 -4.60
C TYR A 22 12.42 7.89 -3.29
N THR A 23 13.25 8.91 -3.01
CA THR A 23 13.81 9.07 -1.67
C THR A 23 12.69 9.38 -0.68
N ARG A 24 12.94 9.09 0.61
CA ARG A 24 12.04 9.50 1.69
C ARG A 24 11.74 10.99 1.60
N ASP A 25 12.76 11.81 1.39
CA ASP A 25 12.61 13.27 1.28
C ASP A 25 11.75 13.68 0.08
N ALA A 26 11.93 13.04 -1.09
CA ALA A 26 11.12 13.33 -2.27
C ALA A 26 9.65 12.94 -2.05
N ILE A 27 9.42 11.77 -1.43
CA ILE A 27 8.08 11.30 -1.08
C ILE A 27 7.45 12.25 -0.06
N SER A 28 8.14 12.60 1.02
CA SER A 28 7.64 13.53 2.05
C SER A 28 7.38 14.94 1.49
N ALA A 29 8.23 15.44 0.59
CA ALA A 29 8.02 16.73 -0.05
C ALA A 29 6.72 16.78 -0.88
N HIS A 30 6.32 15.66 -1.48
CA HIS A 30 5.04 15.57 -2.19
C HIS A 30 3.84 15.83 -1.27
N PHE A 31 3.88 15.45 0.01
CA PHE A 31 2.78 15.70 0.96
C PHE A 31 2.59 17.20 1.25
N CYS A 32 3.61 18.02 1.06
CA CYS A 32 3.56 19.47 1.28
C CYS A 32 3.08 20.27 0.06
N THR A 33 2.94 19.65 -1.11
CA THR A 33 2.45 20.32 -2.33
C THR A 33 0.93 20.28 -2.38
N SER A 34 0.22 21.30 -2.89
CA SER A 34 -1.23 21.16 -3.06
C SER A 34 -1.53 20.25 -4.24
N LEU A 35 -2.52 19.37 -4.12
CA LEU A 35 -3.10 18.69 -5.28
C LEU A 35 -3.95 19.70 -6.05
N ASP A 36 -3.90 19.65 -7.37
CA ASP A 36 -4.91 20.33 -8.17
C ASP A 36 -6.29 19.78 -7.76
N GLY A 37 -7.26 20.67 -7.55
CA GLY A 37 -8.60 20.37 -7.01
C GLY A 37 -9.49 19.48 -7.90
N ASN A 38 -8.89 18.73 -8.81
CA ASN A 38 -9.59 17.87 -9.74
C ASN A 38 -10.02 16.57 -9.04
N VAL A 39 -11.31 16.46 -8.70
CA VAL A 39 -11.94 15.27 -8.11
C VAL A 39 -11.71 13.99 -8.94
N SER A 40 -11.36 14.14 -10.23
CA SER A 40 -11.14 13.05 -11.18
C SER A 40 -10.06 12.04 -10.77
N TRP A 41 -8.95 12.47 -10.15
CA TRP A 41 -7.85 11.56 -9.82
C TRP A 41 -8.24 10.58 -8.70
N ARG A 42 -9.01 11.03 -7.71
CA ARG A 42 -9.43 10.18 -6.58
C ARG A 42 -10.38 9.08 -7.02
N THR A 43 -11.30 9.40 -7.94
CA THR A 43 -12.18 8.39 -8.56
C THR A 43 -11.38 7.40 -9.41
N SER A 44 -10.39 7.88 -10.16
CA SER A 44 -9.45 7.03 -10.93
C SER A 44 -8.68 6.07 -10.01
N ALA A 45 -8.18 6.58 -8.88
CA ALA A 45 -7.48 5.81 -7.85
C ALA A 45 -8.33 4.67 -7.28
N ILE A 46 -9.56 4.98 -6.83
CA ILE A 46 -10.49 3.99 -6.26
C ILE A 46 -10.89 2.94 -7.30
N ALA A 47 -11.17 3.35 -8.53
CA ALA A 47 -11.47 2.42 -9.62
C ALA A 47 -10.27 1.50 -9.90
N THR A 48 -9.06 2.03 -9.84
CA THR A 48 -7.81 1.26 -10.02
C THR A 48 -7.63 0.23 -8.91
N ILE A 49 -7.94 0.56 -7.65
CA ILE A 49 -7.97 -0.41 -6.55
C ILE A 49 -8.94 -1.56 -6.88
N SER A 50 -10.15 -1.23 -7.33
CA SER A 50 -11.14 -2.25 -7.72
C SER A 50 -10.64 -3.16 -8.84
N ASP A 51 -9.98 -2.59 -9.85
CA ASP A 51 -9.42 -3.36 -10.97
C ASP A 51 -8.28 -4.28 -10.53
N ILE A 52 -7.39 -3.82 -9.62
CA ILE A 52 -6.33 -4.65 -9.05
C ILE A 52 -6.94 -5.77 -8.19
N CYS A 53 -7.92 -5.48 -7.34
CA CYS A 53 -8.59 -6.52 -6.54
C CYS A 53 -9.26 -7.59 -7.40
N LYS A 54 -9.90 -7.21 -8.52
CA LYS A 54 -10.47 -8.16 -9.49
C LYS A 54 -9.38 -9.01 -10.15
N LEU A 55 -8.20 -8.44 -10.38
CA LEU A 55 -7.07 -9.16 -10.95
C LEU A 55 -6.62 -10.32 -10.06
N GLY A 56 -6.59 -10.11 -8.73
CA GLY A 56 -6.25 -11.15 -7.76
C GLY A 56 -7.17 -12.37 -7.85
N GLN A 57 -8.46 -12.12 -8.05
CA GLN A 57 -9.49 -13.16 -8.15
C GLN A 57 -9.56 -13.85 -9.51
N THR A 58 -8.79 -13.40 -10.50
CA THR A 58 -8.85 -13.88 -11.88
C THR A 58 -7.81 -14.96 -12.15
N THR A 59 -8.23 -16.13 -12.60
CA THR A 59 -7.34 -17.25 -12.94
C THR A 59 -7.06 -17.38 -14.44
N GLN A 60 -7.89 -16.77 -15.30
CA GLN A 60 -7.77 -16.89 -16.75
C GLN A 60 -6.74 -15.91 -17.32
N ALA A 61 -5.71 -16.41 -17.99
CA ALA A 61 -4.60 -15.61 -18.52
C ALA A 61 -5.04 -14.46 -19.46
N ASN A 62 -6.03 -14.71 -20.32
CA ASN A 62 -6.57 -13.69 -21.22
C ASN A 62 -7.26 -12.53 -20.45
N SER A 63 -7.95 -12.85 -19.37
CA SER A 63 -8.62 -11.87 -18.51
C SER A 63 -7.60 -11.08 -17.69
N ILE A 64 -6.56 -11.74 -17.16
CA ILE A 64 -5.43 -11.10 -16.49
C ILE A 64 -4.77 -10.08 -17.44
N GLN A 65 -4.46 -10.48 -18.68
CA GLN A 65 -3.86 -9.60 -19.67
C GLN A 65 -4.78 -8.41 -20.01
N ARG A 66 -6.08 -8.64 -20.15
CA ARG A 66 -7.05 -7.56 -20.45
C ARG A 66 -7.14 -6.55 -19.30
N ILE A 67 -7.28 -7.01 -18.06
CA ILE A 67 -7.37 -6.13 -16.89
C ILE A 67 -6.05 -5.37 -16.67
N SER A 68 -4.91 -6.07 -16.65
CA SER A 68 -3.58 -5.45 -16.51
C SER A 68 -3.28 -4.44 -17.62
N SER A 69 -3.77 -4.66 -18.84
CA SER A 69 -3.64 -3.68 -19.93
C SER A 69 -4.39 -2.36 -19.68
N GLY A 70 -5.48 -2.39 -18.91
CA GLY A 70 -6.26 -1.23 -18.52
C GLY A 70 -5.72 -0.46 -17.32
N ILE A 71 -4.75 -1.04 -16.58
CA ILE A 71 -4.07 -0.40 -15.45
C ILE A 71 -2.82 0.29 -15.99
N THR A 72 -2.89 1.62 -16.15
CA THR A 72 -1.81 2.43 -16.70
C THR A 72 -0.87 2.93 -15.60
N LEU A 73 0.33 3.42 -15.97
CA LEU A 73 1.25 4.04 -15.02
C LEU A 73 0.62 5.22 -14.27
N GLU A 74 -0.14 6.06 -14.98
CA GLU A 74 -0.85 7.20 -14.40
C GLU A 74 -1.86 6.78 -13.34
N LYS A 75 -2.64 5.73 -13.60
CA LYS A 75 -3.58 5.15 -12.62
C LYS A 75 -2.89 4.66 -11.35
N LEU A 76 -1.68 4.06 -11.48
CA LEU A 76 -0.90 3.66 -10.32
C LEU A 76 -0.38 4.86 -9.52
N LYS A 77 -0.05 5.98 -10.20
CA LYS A 77 0.32 7.24 -9.55
C LYS A 77 -0.87 7.84 -8.81
N ASP A 78 -2.03 7.95 -9.46
CA ASP A 78 -3.29 8.40 -8.84
C ASP A 78 -3.62 7.59 -7.59
N LEU A 79 -3.47 6.26 -7.66
CA LEU A 79 -3.67 5.37 -6.52
C LEU A 79 -2.73 5.69 -5.37
N LEU A 80 -1.43 5.89 -5.64
CA LEU A 80 -0.46 6.22 -4.61
C LEU A 80 -0.64 7.62 -4.02
N GLU A 81 -1.30 8.55 -4.72
CA GLU A 81 -1.67 9.86 -4.14
C GLU A 81 -2.66 9.71 -2.97
N LEU A 82 -3.42 8.62 -2.89
CA LEU A 82 -4.28 8.33 -1.72
C LEU A 82 -3.48 8.22 -0.42
N THR A 83 -2.21 7.79 -0.49
CA THR A 83 -1.35 7.62 0.70
C THR A 83 -1.02 8.95 1.39
N ARG A 84 -1.40 10.07 0.78
CA ARG A 84 -1.29 11.42 1.35
C ARG A 84 -2.33 11.77 2.39
N PHE A 85 -3.42 11.01 2.41
CA PHE A 85 -4.58 11.29 3.24
C PHE A 85 -4.76 10.13 4.21
N PRO A 86 -4.63 10.37 5.53
CA PRO A 86 -4.80 9.33 6.54
C PRO A 86 -6.11 8.54 6.38
N SER A 87 -7.20 9.23 6.08
CA SER A 87 -8.53 8.63 5.88
C SER A 87 -8.59 7.60 4.75
N ASP A 88 -7.67 7.66 3.78
CA ASP A 88 -7.66 6.78 2.62
C ASP A 88 -6.91 5.47 2.81
N PHE A 89 -6.20 5.31 3.93
CA PHE A 89 -5.49 4.06 4.24
C PHE A 89 -6.44 2.86 4.41
N THR A 90 -7.71 3.11 4.72
CA THR A 90 -8.77 2.09 4.72
C THR A 90 -8.95 1.44 3.34
N ASN A 91 -8.73 2.17 2.25
CA ASN A 91 -8.82 1.61 0.89
C ASN A 91 -7.68 0.62 0.58
N PHE A 92 -6.60 0.62 1.37
CA PHE A 92 -5.46 -0.28 1.20
C PHE A 92 -5.60 -1.57 2.03
N ALA A 93 -6.46 -1.58 3.06
CA ALA A 93 -6.68 -2.72 3.95
C ALA A 93 -7.55 -3.82 3.31
N LEU A 94 -7.25 -4.19 2.06
CA LEU A 94 -7.97 -5.19 1.28
C LEU A 94 -7.03 -6.36 0.94
N PRO A 95 -7.26 -7.58 1.47
CA PRO A 95 -6.43 -8.74 1.11
C PRO A 95 -6.39 -9.03 -0.41
N SER A 96 -7.49 -8.77 -1.12
CA SER A 96 -7.55 -8.91 -2.58
C SER A 96 -6.67 -7.89 -3.32
N LEU A 97 -6.35 -6.74 -2.71
CA LEU A 97 -5.40 -5.78 -3.27
C LEU A 97 -3.97 -6.29 -3.15
N VAL A 98 -3.63 -7.01 -2.07
CA VAL A 98 -2.34 -7.73 -1.92
C VAL A 98 -2.19 -8.77 -3.02
N GLU A 99 -3.17 -9.66 -3.16
CA GLU A 99 -3.18 -10.72 -4.19
C GLU A 99 -3.11 -10.11 -5.61
N GLY A 100 -3.95 -9.12 -5.88
CA GLY A 100 -3.98 -8.43 -7.17
C GLY A 100 -2.67 -7.72 -7.52
N SER A 101 -2.00 -7.13 -6.54
CA SER A 101 -0.70 -6.48 -6.76
C SER A 101 0.39 -7.50 -7.10
N ILE A 102 0.38 -8.67 -6.47
CA ILE A 102 1.28 -9.79 -6.81
C ILE A 102 0.99 -10.28 -8.23
N THR A 103 -0.27 -10.50 -8.58
CA THR A 103 -0.67 -10.92 -9.93
C THR A 103 -0.26 -9.90 -10.99
N LEU A 104 -0.46 -8.60 -10.72
CA LEU A 104 -0.07 -7.52 -11.62
C LEU A 104 1.43 -7.50 -11.86
N MET A 105 2.24 -7.54 -10.80
CA MET A 105 3.71 -7.61 -10.93
C MET A 105 4.18 -8.85 -11.67
N SER A 106 3.56 -10.01 -11.40
CA SER A 106 3.94 -11.28 -12.02
C SER A 106 3.67 -11.33 -13.52
N SER A 107 2.80 -10.45 -14.02
CA SER A 107 2.52 -10.28 -15.46
C SER A 107 3.54 -9.41 -16.22
N LEU A 108 4.54 -8.86 -15.53
CA LEU A 108 5.54 -7.97 -16.12
C LEU A 108 6.78 -8.74 -16.60
N GLU A 109 7.17 -8.49 -17.85
CA GLU A 109 8.38 -9.05 -18.47
C GLU A 109 9.35 -7.92 -18.90
N PRO A 110 10.68 -8.12 -18.90
CA PRO A 110 11.39 -9.34 -18.47
C PRO A 110 11.50 -9.46 -16.94
N THR A 111 11.46 -8.35 -16.20
CA THR A 111 11.37 -8.36 -14.74
C THR A 111 10.48 -7.21 -14.24
N PRO A 112 9.73 -7.39 -13.14
CA PRO A 112 8.82 -6.36 -12.62
C PRO A 112 9.55 -5.08 -12.20
N PHE A 113 10.82 -5.17 -11.77
CA PHE A 113 11.55 -4.03 -11.25
C PHE A 113 12.37 -3.27 -12.30
N SER A 114 12.30 -3.65 -13.57
CA SER A 114 13.04 -2.94 -14.64
C SER A 114 12.59 -1.48 -14.81
N TYR A 115 11.30 -1.20 -14.57
CA TYR A 115 10.67 0.08 -14.86
C TYR A 115 9.66 0.51 -13.81
N GLU A 116 9.39 1.83 -13.79
CA GLU A 116 8.63 2.55 -12.76
C GLU A 116 7.32 1.86 -12.43
N TYR A 117 6.63 1.39 -13.47
CA TYR A 117 5.38 0.67 -13.35
C TYR A 117 5.40 -0.45 -12.31
N GLY A 118 6.32 -1.41 -12.42
CA GLY A 118 6.33 -2.54 -11.48
C GLY A 118 6.86 -2.17 -10.11
N TYR A 119 7.68 -1.11 -10.00
CA TYR A 119 8.02 -0.53 -8.70
C TYR A 119 6.80 0.09 -8.00
N LEU A 120 5.93 0.80 -8.73
CA LEU A 120 4.69 1.33 -8.15
C LEU A 120 3.75 0.19 -7.73
N CYS A 121 3.63 -0.88 -8.53
CA CYS A 121 2.89 -2.08 -8.12
C CYS A 121 3.43 -2.66 -6.80
N PHE A 122 4.76 -2.74 -6.66
CA PHE A 122 5.39 -3.18 -5.42
C PHE A 122 5.10 -2.24 -4.24
N ARG A 123 5.15 -0.92 -4.44
CA ARG A 123 4.78 0.03 -3.39
C ARG A 123 3.32 -0.15 -2.94
N ILE A 124 2.41 -0.34 -3.88
CA ILE A 124 0.99 -0.59 -3.58
C ILE A 124 0.82 -1.88 -2.78
N LEU A 125 1.52 -2.95 -3.17
CA LEU A 125 1.59 -4.18 -2.38
C LEU A 125 2.04 -3.92 -0.94
N VAL A 126 3.12 -3.16 -0.75
CA VAL A 126 3.66 -2.85 0.59
C VAL A 126 2.65 -2.05 1.42
N PHE A 127 2.01 -1.02 0.85
CA PHE A 127 0.96 -0.28 1.54
C PHE A 127 -0.22 -1.17 1.93
N SER A 128 -0.69 -1.99 0.99
CA SER A 128 -1.82 -2.87 1.22
C SER A 128 -1.54 -3.92 2.29
N LEU A 129 -0.36 -4.54 2.25
CA LEU A 129 0.04 -5.52 3.25
C LEU A 129 0.13 -4.92 4.65
N ASN A 130 0.75 -3.74 4.79
CA ASN A 130 0.84 -3.06 6.09
C ASN A 130 -0.53 -2.58 6.57
N ALA A 131 -1.40 -2.11 5.67
CA ALA A 131 -2.75 -1.72 6.04
C ALA A 131 -3.55 -2.94 6.55
N CYS A 132 -3.48 -4.08 5.86
CA CYS A 132 -4.09 -5.33 6.33
C CYS A 132 -3.52 -5.79 7.67
N LEU A 133 -2.21 -5.67 7.90
CA LEU A 133 -1.58 -5.99 9.19
C LEU A 133 -2.18 -5.14 10.32
N ILE A 134 -2.15 -3.82 10.15
CA ILE A 134 -2.62 -2.86 11.16
C ILE A 134 -4.14 -3.02 11.41
N ASP A 135 -4.91 -3.25 10.35
CA ASP A 135 -6.35 -3.51 10.41
C ASP A 135 -6.68 -4.81 11.16
N HIS A 136 -5.95 -5.89 10.86
CA HIS A 136 -6.06 -7.15 11.59
C HIS A 136 -5.65 -7.02 13.06
N GLY A 137 -4.72 -6.10 13.36
CA GLY A 137 -4.37 -5.69 14.71
C GLY A 137 -5.48 -4.92 15.45
N TYR A 138 -6.55 -4.51 14.75
CA TYR A 138 -7.61 -3.59 15.21
C TYR A 138 -7.07 -2.22 15.62
N THR A 139 -6.02 -1.77 14.93
CA THR A 139 -5.31 -0.52 15.24
C THR A 139 -5.32 0.46 14.08
N LEU A 140 -6.04 0.17 12.99
CA LEU A 140 -6.05 1.03 11.81
C LEU A 140 -6.70 2.38 12.09
N GLU A 141 -7.87 2.41 12.73
CA GLU A 141 -8.54 3.67 13.11
C GLU A 141 -7.66 4.51 14.04
N PHE A 142 -7.01 3.88 15.02
CA PHE A 142 -6.07 4.55 15.93
C PHE A 142 -4.85 5.09 15.18
N THR A 143 -4.30 4.34 14.22
CA THR A 143 -3.18 4.80 13.39
C THR A 143 -3.58 5.98 12.51
N ILE A 144 -4.78 5.93 11.91
CA ILE A 144 -5.35 7.02 11.11
C ILE A 144 -5.56 8.27 11.97
N GLU A 145 -6.06 8.13 13.19
CA GLU A 145 -6.23 9.24 14.14
C GLU A 145 -4.88 9.88 14.48
N ARG A 146 -3.87 9.06 14.80
CA ARG A 146 -2.51 9.56 15.07
C ARG A 146 -1.92 10.31 13.89
N MET A 147 -2.10 9.79 12.68
CA MET A 147 -1.65 10.47 11.46
C MET A 147 -2.40 11.77 11.22
N THR A 148 -3.73 11.79 11.41
CA THR A 148 -4.57 12.99 11.24
C THR A 148 -4.15 14.12 12.18
N ASN A 149 -3.73 13.78 13.40
CA ASN A 149 -3.24 14.72 14.40
C ASN A 149 -1.75 15.12 14.23
N ALA A 150 -1.05 14.55 13.24
CA ALA A 150 0.37 14.77 13.00
C ALA A 150 0.63 15.60 11.72
N PRO A 151 1.81 16.24 11.60
CA PRO A 151 2.20 16.93 10.38
C PRO A 151 2.21 16.00 9.15
N PRO A 152 1.80 16.47 7.95
CA PRO A 152 1.73 15.63 6.74
C PRO A 152 3.03 14.87 6.42
N GLY A 153 4.19 15.48 6.66
CA GLY A 153 5.49 14.87 6.40
C GLY A 153 5.83 13.64 7.24
N THR A 154 5.09 13.38 8.34
CA THR A 154 5.33 12.25 9.25
C THR A 154 4.27 11.14 9.13
N HIS A 155 3.28 11.29 8.26
CA HIS A 155 2.17 10.34 8.11
C HIS A 155 2.66 8.92 7.81
N LEU A 156 3.57 8.78 6.85
CA LEU A 156 4.13 7.48 6.49
C LEU A 156 4.95 6.87 7.62
N ASP A 157 5.71 7.67 8.37
CA ASP A 157 6.50 7.17 9.50
C ASP A 157 5.61 6.60 10.60
N LEU A 158 4.48 7.26 10.87
CA LEU A 158 3.48 6.77 11.82
C LEU A 158 2.80 5.49 11.32
N PHE A 159 2.48 5.43 10.03
CA PHE A 159 1.90 4.23 9.42
C PHE A 159 2.85 3.03 9.49
N TRP A 160 4.10 3.20 9.06
CA TRP A 160 5.11 2.14 9.14
C TRP A 160 5.47 1.78 10.58
N GLY A 161 5.50 2.77 11.48
CA GLY A 161 5.68 2.56 12.91
C GLY A 161 4.58 1.65 13.48
N GLY A 162 3.32 1.91 13.16
CA GLY A 162 2.19 1.08 13.62
C GLY A 162 2.29 -0.39 13.18
N ALA A 163 2.69 -0.64 11.93
CA ALA A 163 2.92 -2.02 11.46
C ALA A 163 4.13 -2.66 12.16
N ALA A 164 5.22 -1.91 12.35
CA ALA A 164 6.41 -2.40 13.04
C ALA A 164 6.12 -2.74 14.51
N ASP A 165 5.39 -1.88 15.22
CA ASP A 165 4.97 -2.08 16.61
C ASP A 165 4.15 -3.37 16.74
N LEU A 166 3.21 -3.61 15.80
CA LEU A 166 2.42 -4.83 15.76
C LEU A 166 3.29 -6.07 15.56
N ILE A 167 4.20 -6.05 14.57
CA ILE A 167 5.11 -7.17 14.30
C ILE A 167 6.01 -7.42 15.51
N CYS A 168 6.55 -6.38 16.15
CA CYS A 168 7.37 -6.49 17.34
C CYS A 168 6.60 -7.07 18.53
N ALA A 169 5.34 -6.68 18.72
CA ALA A 169 4.48 -7.23 19.76
C ALA A 169 4.23 -8.74 19.56
N GLU A 170 4.04 -9.17 18.31
CA GLU A 170 3.80 -10.57 17.94
C GLU A 170 5.06 -11.45 18.07
N LEU A 171 6.22 -10.90 17.76
CA LEU A 171 7.51 -11.60 17.90
C LEU A 171 8.05 -11.59 19.34
N SER A 172 7.43 -10.84 20.26
CA SER A 172 7.92 -10.71 21.64
C SER A 172 7.60 -11.96 22.48
N PRO A 173 8.62 -12.60 23.09
CA PRO A 173 8.45 -13.84 23.87
C PRO A 173 7.70 -13.66 25.19
N MET A 174 7.37 -12.43 25.58
CA MET A 174 6.65 -12.11 26.82
C MET A 174 5.15 -12.44 26.77
N VAL A 175 4.62 -12.82 25.60
CA VAL A 175 3.20 -13.12 25.39
C VAL A 175 3.01 -14.63 25.16
N LEU A 176 3.45 -15.43 26.14
CA LEU A 176 3.36 -16.90 26.17
C LEU A 176 1.91 -17.43 26.37
N GLY A 177 0.96 -16.98 25.55
CA GLY A 177 -0.43 -17.44 25.63
C GLY A 177 -1.30 -17.14 24.42
N PHE A 178 -0.78 -16.53 23.36
CA PHE A 178 -1.54 -16.32 22.13
C PHE A 178 -0.96 -17.18 21.02
N GLU A 179 -1.68 -18.25 20.67
CA GLU A 179 -1.46 -18.93 19.40
C GLU A 179 -1.59 -17.91 18.27
N GLN A 180 -0.51 -17.72 17.52
CA GLN A 180 -0.38 -17.10 16.19
C GLN A 180 -1.51 -16.12 15.80
N ARG A 181 -1.37 -14.83 16.12
CA ARG A 181 -2.39 -13.83 15.76
C ARG A 181 -2.20 -13.19 14.38
N LEU A 182 -1.05 -13.42 13.73
CA LEU A 182 -0.80 -12.98 12.35
C LEU A 182 -1.09 -14.09 11.32
N THR A 183 -1.55 -15.26 11.72
CA THR A 183 -2.14 -16.18 10.75
C THR A 183 -3.45 -15.57 10.27
N HIS A 184 -3.82 -15.83 9.02
CA HIS A 184 -5.09 -15.36 8.45
C HIS A 184 -5.22 -13.85 8.18
N ILE A 185 -4.16 -13.02 8.24
CA ILE A 185 -4.25 -11.59 7.86
C ILE A 185 -4.87 -11.40 6.47
N LEU A 186 -4.47 -12.24 5.51
CA LEU A 186 -4.97 -12.19 4.13
C LEU A 186 -6.22 -13.06 3.91
N ASN A 187 -6.71 -13.74 4.95
CA ASN A 187 -7.92 -14.56 4.92
C ASN A 187 -8.58 -14.61 6.31
N PRO A 188 -9.01 -13.45 6.86
CA PRO A 188 -9.44 -13.37 8.25
C PRO A 188 -10.74 -14.15 8.46
N SER A 189 -10.80 -14.94 9.53
CA SER A 189 -12.03 -15.64 9.91
C SER A 189 -13.03 -14.62 10.46
N PRO A 190 -14.32 -14.67 10.12
CA PRO A 190 -15.31 -13.67 10.55
C PRO A 190 -15.47 -13.55 12.07
N ASP A 191 -15.03 -14.56 12.84
CA ASP A 191 -15.20 -14.66 14.29
C ASP A 191 -13.91 -14.41 15.10
N GLN A 192 -12.83 -13.92 14.47
CA GLN A 192 -11.55 -13.77 15.18
C GLN A 192 -11.56 -12.54 16.10
N PRO A 193 -11.23 -12.69 17.41
CA PRO A 193 -11.25 -11.57 18.34
C PRO A 193 -10.07 -10.61 18.10
N PRO A 194 -10.18 -9.33 18.52
CA PRO A 194 -9.11 -8.35 18.35
C PRO A 194 -7.77 -8.80 18.90
N ALA A 195 -6.74 -8.78 18.04
CA ALA A 195 -5.38 -9.09 18.45
C ALA A 195 -4.90 -8.13 19.56
N LEU A 196 -5.30 -6.86 19.57
CA LEU A 196 -4.91 -5.92 20.62
C LEU A 196 -6.15 -5.31 21.29
N GLN A 197 -6.50 -5.81 22.48
CA GLN A 197 -7.49 -5.13 23.31
C GLN A 197 -6.92 -3.80 23.83
N HIS A 198 -7.78 -2.78 23.82
CA HIS A 198 -7.54 -1.38 24.19
C HIS A 198 -6.66 -1.09 25.43
N PRO A 199 -6.59 -1.91 26.50
CA PRO A 199 -5.73 -1.63 27.66
C PRO A 199 -4.23 -1.80 27.40
N LYS A 200 -3.82 -2.43 26.29
CA LYS A 200 -2.39 -2.68 25.97
C LYS A 200 -1.77 -1.63 25.04
N LEU A 201 -2.58 -0.86 24.31
CA LEU A 201 -2.07 0.24 23.48
C LEU A 201 -1.45 1.37 24.31
N THR A 202 -1.92 1.56 25.55
CA THR A 202 -1.33 2.51 26.51
C THR A 202 -0.04 2.03 27.17
N MET A 203 0.37 0.77 26.97
CA MET A 203 1.62 0.22 27.53
C MET A 203 2.78 0.17 26.53
N LEU A 204 2.55 0.53 25.27
CA LEU A 204 3.58 0.59 24.22
C LEU A 204 4.13 2.02 24.00
N PHE A 205 3.75 2.99 24.84
CA PHE A 205 4.24 4.37 24.83
C PHE A 205 4.65 4.83 26.22
#